data_AF-A0AAD6KP16-F1
#
_entry.id   AF-A0AAD6KP16-F1
#
_cell.length_a   1.000
_cell.length_b   1.000
_cell.length_c   1.000
_cell.angle_alpha   90.00
_cell.angle_beta   90.00
_cell.angle_gamma   90.00
#
_symmetry.space_group_name_H-M   'P 1'
#
loop_
_entity.id
_entity.type
_entity.pdbx_description
1 polymer ?
#
loop_
_entity_poly.entity_id
_entity_poly.type
_entity_poly.pdbx_seq_one_letter_code
_entity_poly.pdbx_strand_id
1 'polypeptide(L)'
;MGVALSITAFPVLARILAELKLLTTQVGETAMAAAAFNDVAAWILLALAVALAGDGNGGEHKSPLISIWVLISGVAFVAFMLIVIRPAMKWVARRCSPEHDMVDEAYICLTLAGVMVSGFMTDLIGIHSIFGAFVFGLTIPKGDQFAERLMERIEDFVSGLLLPLYFASSGLKTDVATIRGGRSWGLLVLVITTACAGKIIGTFVVAMMLMIPARESLTLGVLMNTKGLVELIVLNIGKEKK
;
A
#
# COMPACT_ATOMS: atom_id res chain seq x y z
N MET A 1 6.56 -0.62 18.19
CA MET A 1 5.66 -1.78 18.15
C MET A 1 4.21 -1.40 17.87
N GLY A 2 3.60 -0.46 18.61
CA GLY A 2 2.19 -0.06 18.38
C GLY A 2 1.88 0.45 16.95
N VAL A 3 2.77 1.27 16.37
CA VAL A 3 2.63 1.75 14.99
C VAL A 3 2.64 0.58 13.99
N ALA A 4 3.62 -0.31 14.07
CA ALA A 4 3.71 -1.49 13.18
C ALA A 4 2.45 -2.37 13.24
N LEU A 5 1.93 -2.65 14.44
CA LEU A 5 0.74 -3.47 14.63
C LEU A 5 -0.56 -2.80 14.15
N SER A 6 -0.59 -1.46 14.02
CA SER A 6 -1.74 -0.69 13.57
C SER A 6 -1.78 -0.50 12.05
N ILE A 7 -0.70 -0.78 11.32
CA ILE A 7 -0.66 -0.53 9.87
C ILE A 7 -1.49 -1.59 9.14
N THR A 8 -2.44 -1.15 8.34
CA THR A 8 -3.18 -1.98 7.39
C THR A 8 -2.54 -1.80 6.04
N ALA A 9 -2.13 -2.89 5.37
CA ALA A 9 -1.45 -2.78 4.09
C ALA A 9 -2.46 -2.48 2.98
N PHE A 10 -2.59 -1.21 2.61
CA PHE A 10 -3.46 -0.75 1.54
C PHE A 10 -3.33 -1.57 0.24
N PRO A 11 -2.12 -1.89 -0.28
CA PRO A 11 -1.98 -2.63 -1.54
C PRO A 11 -2.53 -4.06 -1.47
N VAL A 12 -2.37 -4.72 -0.32
CA VAL A 12 -2.85 -6.09 -0.11
C VAL A 12 -4.36 -6.10 0.03
N LEU A 13 -4.91 -5.15 0.78
CA LEU A 13 -6.36 -4.96 0.89
C LEU A 13 -7.00 -4.67 -0.47
N ALA A 14 -6.42 -3.76 -1.25
CA ALA A 14 -6.89 -3.41 -2.58
C ALA A 14 -6.94 -4.64 -3.49
N ARG A 15 -5.92 -5.50 -3.40
CA ARG A 15 -5.85 -6.74 -4.17
C ARG A 15 -6.92 -7.75 -3.74
N ILE A 16 -7.10 -7.96 -2.44
CA ILE A 16 -8.15 -8.84 -1.90
C ILE A 16 -9.54 -8.35 -2.37
N LEU A 17 -9.81 -7.04 -2.26
CA LEU A 17 -11.08 -6.47 -2.72
C LEU A 17 -11.27 -6.58 -4.23
N ALA A 18 -10.18 -6.49 -5.02
CA ALA A 18 -10.22 -6.69 -6.47
C ALA A 18 -10.58 -8.14 -6.82
N GLU A 19 -9.92 -9.11 -6.19
CA GLU A 19 -10.14 -10.55 -6.42
C GLU A 19 -11.56 -10.97 -5.98
N LEU A 20 -12.07 -10.39 -4.89
CA LEU A 20 -13.44 -10.60 -4.43
C LEU A 20 -14.48 -9.81 -5.23
N LYS A 21 -14.08 -8.96 -6.18
CA LYS A 21 -14.95 -8.04 -6.94
C LYS A 21 -15.78 -7.10 -6.04
N LEU A 22 -15.23 -6.72 -4.89
CA LEU A 22 -15.87 -5.87 -3.88
C LEU A 22 -15.43 -4.40 -3.93
N LEU A 23 -14.49 -4.03 -4.80
CA LEU A 23 -13.93 -2.66 -4.89
C LEU A 23 -14.98 -1.56 -5.08
N THR A 24 -16.10 -1.86 -5.75
CA THR A 24 -17.16 -0.89 -6.06
C THR A 24 -18.32 -0.92 -5.06
N THR A 25 -18.23 -1.75 -4.01
CA THR A 25 -19.23 -1.78 -2.94
C THR A 25 -18.99 -0.67 -1.93
N GLN A 26 -20.02 -0.22 -1.21
CA GLN A 26 -19.88 0.79 -0.16
C GLN A 26 -18.85 0.39 0.90
N VAL A 27 -18.81 -0.90 1.27
CA VAL A 27 -17.83 -1.44 2.22
C VAL A 27 -16.41 -1.44 1.63
N GLY A 28 -16.26 -1.78 0.35
CA GLY A 28 -14.97 -1.76 -0.34
C GLY A 28 -14.40 -0.35 -0.51
N GLU A 29 -15.23 0.61 -0.89
CA GLU A 29 -14.82 2.01 -1.07
C GLU A 29 -14.42 2.67 0.26
N THR A 30 -15.22 2.45 1.31
CA THR A 30 -14.91 2.93 2.66
C THR A 30 -13.66 2.27 3.23
N ALA A 31 -13.47 0.97 3.02
CA ALA A 31 -12.26 0.25 3.43
C ALA A 31 -11.02 0.77 2.68
N MET A 32 -11.10 1.00 1.37
CA MET A 32 -10.02 1.55 0.57
C MET A 32 -9.63 2.96 1.01
N ALA A 33 -10.62 3.83 1.27
CA ALA A 33 -10.37 5.18 1.78
C ALA A 33 -9.71 5.14 3.16
N ALA A 34 -10.25 4.34 4.09
CA ALA A 34 -9.70 4.19 5.44
C ALA A 34 -8.25 3.66 5.41
N ALA A 35 -7.97 2.66 4.58
CA ALA A 35 -6.62 2.13 4.43
C ALA A 35 -5.65 3.16 3.81
N ALA A 36 -6.09 3.97 2.84
CA ALA A 36 -5.27 5.04 2.27
C ALA A 36 -4.91 6.11 3.31
N PHE A 37 -5.89 6.55 4.13
CA PHE A 37 -5.63 7.46 5.25
C PHE A 37 -4.69 6.85 6.29
N ASN A 38 -4.89 5.56 6.62
CA ASN A 38 -4.04 4.84 7.54
C ASN A 38 -2.58 4.76 7.03
N ASP A 39 -2.37 4.52 5.73
CA ASP A 39 -1.03 4.49 5.13
C ASP A 39 -0.35 5.86 5.22
N VAL A 40 -1.06 6.94 4.89
CA VAL A 40 -0.51 8.31 5.04
C VAL A 40 -0.14 8.58 6.50
N ALA A 41 -1.02 8.25 7.45
CA ALA A 41 -0.75 8.40 8.87
C ALA A 41 0.44 7.54 9.33
N ALA A 42 0.57 6.32 8.82
CA ALA A 42 1.67 5.42 9.12
C ALA A 42 3.02 5.99 8.66
N TRP A 43 3.09 6.56 7.47
CA TRP A 43 4.30 7.22 6.97
C TRP A 43 4.65 8.47 7.77
N ILE A 44 3.68 9.28 8.16
CA ILE A 44 3.89 10.44 9.04
C ILE A 44 4.41 9.98 10.41
N LEU A 45 3.80 8.96 11.00
CA LEU A 45 4.21 8.41 12.29
C LEU A 45 5.58 7.73 12.22
N LEU A 46 5.92 7.06 11.11
CA LEU A 46 7.25 6.50 10.87
C LEU A 46 8.29 7.61 10.76
N ALA A 47 8.00 8.66 9.99
CA ALA A 47 8.88 9.82 9.85
C ALA A 47 9.09 10.53 11.20
N LEU A 48 8.05 10.63 12.02
CA LEU A 48 8.15 11.14 13.39
C LEU A 48 8.97 10.21 14.29
N ALA A 49 8.74 8.89 14.22
CA ALA A 49 9.48 7.91 15.00
C ALA A 49 10.98 7.92 14.64
N VAL A 50 11.31 8.07 13.36
CA VAL A 50 12.70 8.22 12.89
C VAL A 50 13.34 9.49 13.41
N ALA A 51 12.60 10.61 13.41
CA ALA A 51 13.07 11.89 13.94
C ALA A 51 13.32 11.82 15.46
N LEU A 52 12.41 11.21 16.23
CA LEU A 52 12.54 11.06 17.68
C LEU A 52 13.60 10.02 18.07
N ALA A 53 13.81 8.98 17.26
CA ALA A 53 14.86 7.98 17.49
C ALA A 53 16.27 8.46 17.11
N GLY A 54 16.42 9.67 16.54
CA GLY A 54 17.70 10.26 16.16
C GLY A 54 18.54 10.79 17.34
N ASP A 55 17.98 10.85 18.55
CA ASP A 55 18.68 11.39 19.75
C ASP A 55 19.48 10.34 20.54
N GLY A 56 19.50 9.08 20.09
CA GLY A 56 20.19 7.97 20.74
C GLY A 56 21.61 7.74 20.22
N ASN A 57 22.58 8.46 20.79
CA ASN A 57 24.00 8.09 20.87
C ASN A 57 24.82 7.94 19.55
N GLY A 58 25.41 9.05 19.09
CA GLY A 58 26.65 9.05 18.31
C GLY A 58 26.51 9.07 16.78
N GLY A 59 26.64 10.27 16.19
CA GLY A 59 27.10 10.45 14.81
C GLY A 59 26.03 10.47 13.71
N GLU A 60 25.29 11.58 13.63
CA GLU A 60 24.81 12.30 12.43
C GLU A 60 23.43 12.92 12.74
N HIS A 61 23.37 14.25 12.75
CA HIS A 61 22.16 15.03 12.96
C HIS A 61 21.15 14.77 11.82
N LYS A 62 20.37 13.69 11.87
CA LYS A 62 19.22 13.48 10.97
C LYS A 62 18.05 14.33 11.47
N SER A 63 18.14 15.61 11.13
CA SER A 63 17.26 16.69 11.54
C SER A 63 15.79 16.41 11.16
N PRO A 64 14.79 16.84 11.97
CA PRO A 64 13.34 16.74 11.64
C PRO A 64 12.96 17.39 10.30
N LEU A 65 13.87 18.18 9.72
CA LEU A 65 13.81 18.71 8.36
C LEU A 65 13.62 17.63 7.30
N ILE A 66 14.20 16.43 7.49
CA ILE A 66 14.09 15.33 6.51
C ILE A 66 12.64 14.86 6.41
N SER A 67 11.95 14.67 7.53
CA SER A 67 10.55 14.21 7.56
C SER A 67 9.59 15.23 6.92
N ILE A 68 9.82 16.52 7.18
CA ILE A 68 9.05 17.61 6.54
C ILE A 68 9.34 17.65 5.03
N TRP A 69 10.60 17.48 4.65
CA TRP A 69 11.00 17.45 3.24
C TRP A 69 10.34 16.29 2.50
N VAL A 70 10.35 15.07 3.06
CA VAL A 70 9.66 13.89 2.50
C VAL A 70 8.17 14.15 2.31
N LEU A 71 7.50 14.76 3.30
CA LEU A 71 6.08 15.08 3.22
C LEU A 71 5.79 16.07 2.08
N ILE A 72 6.55 17.15 1.99
CA ILE A 72 6.40 18.18 0.95
C ILE A 72 6.68 17.59 -0.43
N SER A 73 7.77 16.82 -0.60
CA SER A 73 8.08 16.17 -1.87
C SER A 73 7.04 15.13 -2.26
N GLY A 74 6.44 14.41 -1.30
CA GLY A 74 5.34 13.48 -1.55
C GLY A 74 4.10 14.20 -2.08
N VAL A 75 3.70 15.31 -1.45
CA VAL A 75 2.58 16.14 -1.92
C VAL A 75 2.87 16.72 -3.31
N ALA A 76 4.09 17.22 -3.53
CA ALA A 76 4.52 17.74 -4.83
C ALA A 76 4.49 16.65 -5.92
N PHE A 77 4.93 15.44 -5.61
CA PHE A 77 4.88 14.29 -6.51
C PHE A 77 3.45 13.92 -6.89
N VAL A 78 2.52 13.85 -5.92
CA VAL A 78 1.11 13.58 -6.19
C VAL A 78 0.50 14.69 -7.05
N ALA A 79 0.79 15.95 -6.75
CA ALA A 79 0.33 17.08 -7.55
C ALA A 79 0.86 17.01 -8.99
N PHE A 80 2.16 16.72 -9.18
CA PHE A 80 2.77 16.53 -10.49
C PHE A 80 2.11 15.39 -11.27
N MET A 81 1.89 14.24 -10.64
CA MET A 81 1.20 13.10 -11.26
C MET A 81 -0.21 13.46 -11.72
N LEU A 82 -0.98 14.17 -10.89
CA LEU A 82 -2.36 14.53 -11.21
C LEU A 82 -2.47 15.67 -12.25
N ILE A 83 -1.52 16.60 -12.29
CA ILE A 83 -1.57 17.78 -13.16
C ILE A 83 -0.88 17.51 -14.50
N VAL A 84 0.22 16.76 -14.54
CA VAL A 84 1.04 16.57 -15.75
C VAL A 84 0.83 15.18 -16.35
N ILE A 85 0.93 14.13 -15.54
CA ILE A 85 0.86 12.75 -16.04
C ILE A 85 -0.59 12.37 -16.39
N ARG A 86 -1.58 12.78 -15.60
CA ARG A 86 -3.00 12.50 -15.89
C ARG A 86 -3.47 13.02 -17.26
N PRO A 87 -3.25 14.28 -17.66
CA PRO A 87 -3.61 14.71 -19.02
C PRO A 87 -2.77 14.04 -20.10
N ALA A 88 -1.50 13.72 -19.85
CA ALA A 88 -0.67 12.95 -20.78
C ALA A 88 -1.25 11.56 -21.02
N MET A 89 -1.66 10.85 -19.95
CA MET A 89 -2.32 9.55 -20.04
C MET A 89 -3.66 9.61 -20.75
N LYS A 90 -4.46 10.68 -20.54
CA LYS A 90 -5.69 10.91 -21.33
C LYS A 90 -5.40 11.19 -22.80
N TRP A 91 -4.26 11.80 -23.12
CA TRP A 91 -3.87 12.02 -24.51
C TRP A 91 -3.42 10.71 -25.18
N VAL A 92 -2.66 9.88 -24.46
CA VAL A 92 -2.29 8.53 -24.88
C VAL A 92 -3.53 7.66 -25.09
N ALA A 93 -4.46 7.63 -24.14
CA ALA A 93 -5.70 6.85 -24.24
C ALA A 93 -6.56 7.26 -25.45
N ARG A 94 -6.62 8.56 -25.78
CA ARG A 94 -7.31 9.05 -26.98
C ARG A 94 -6.60 8.72 -28.29
N ARG A 95 -5.27 8.52 -28.26
CA ARG A 95 -4.45 8.12 -29.42
C ARG A 95 -4.46 6.62 -29.66
N CYS A 96 -4.82 5.81 -28.66
CA CYS A 96 -5.23 4.42 -28.82
C CYS A 96 -6.59 4.35 -29.55
N SER A 97 -6.59 4.60 -30.86
CA SER A 97 -7.74 4.30 -31.72
C SER A 97 -7.73 2.82 -32.15
N PRO A 98 -8.90 2.24 -32.48
CA PRO A 98 -9.12 0.78 -32.56
C PRO A 98 -8.38 0.01 -33.66
N GLU A 99 -7.57 0.66 -34.49
CA GLU A 99 -7.23 0.16 -35.83
C GLU A 99 -5.82 -0.43 -35.95
N HIS A 100 -4.96 -0.33 -34.92
CA HIS A 100 -3.56 -0.79 -34.98
C HIS A 100 -3.15 -1.58 -33.73
N ASP A 101 -3.13 -2.92 -33.84
CA ASP A 101 -2.80 -3.86 -32.76
C ASP A 101 -1.34 -3.72 -32.24
N MET A 102 -0.37 -3.40 -33.12
CA MET A 102 1.03 -3.21 -32.74
C MET A 102 1.30 -1.96 -31.89
N VAL A 103 0.39 -0.99 -31.95
CA VAL A 103 0.50 0.26 -31.20
C VAL A 103 0.07 0.05 -29.74
N ASP A 104 -0.77 -0.95 -29.46
CA ASP A 104 -1.26 -1.28 -28.12
C ASP A 104 -0.16 -1.87 -27.21
N GLU A 105 0.70 -2.75 -27.73
CA GLU A 105 1.82 -3.31 -26.94
C GLU A 105 2.84 -2.26 -26.50
N ALA A 106 3.13 -1.29 -27.38
CA ALA A 106 4.04 -0.18 -27.06
C ALA A 106 3.46 0.70 -25.94
N TYR A 107 2.16 0.97 -25.94
CA TYR A 107 1.52 1.73 -24.87
C TYR A 107 1.43 0.95 -23.55
N ILE A 108 1.19 -0.36 -23.59
CA ILE A 108 1.25 -1.21 -22.38
C ILE A 108 2.67 -1.17 -21.79
N CYS A 109 3.70 -1.35 -22.62
CA CYS A 109 5.09 -1.24 -22.20
C CYS A 109 5.40 0.15 -21.60
N LEU A 110 4.92 1.22 -22.24
CA LEU A 110 5.07 2.58 -21.74
C LEU A 110 4.39 2.77 -20.37
N THR A 111 3.21 2.20 -20.16
CA THR A 111 2.54 2.28 -18.85
C THR A 111 3.27 1.51 -17.76
N LEU A 112 3.77 0.30 -18.06
CA LEU A 112 4.59 -0.48 -17.13
C LEU A 112 5.90 0.26 -16.79
N ALA A 113 6.56 0.85 -17.79
CA ALA A 113 7.73 1.70 -17.58
C ALA A 113 7.38 2.92 -16.71
N GLY A 114 6.25 3.57 -16.95
CA GLY A 114 5.74 4.67 -16.13
C GLY A 114 5.49 4.26 -14.67
N VAL A 115 4.92 3.07 -14.45
CA VAL A 115 4.75 2.47 -13.12
C VAL A 115 6.11 2.28 -12.45
N MET A 116 7.10 1.70 -13.13
CA MET A 116 8.44 1.49 -12.56
C MET A 116 9.14 2.81 -12.22
N VAL A 117 9.10 3.80 -13.12
CA VAL A 117 9.69 5.13 -12.90
C VAL A 117 9.00 5.83 -11.74
N SER A 118 7.67 5.76 -11.64
CA SER A 118 6.92 6.36 -10.53
C SER A 118 7.29 5.75 -9.18
N GLY A 119 7.45 4.43 -9.13
CA GLY A 119 7.90 3.73 -7.93
C GLY A 119 9.33 4.10 -7.55
N PHE A 120 10.23 4.18 -8.52
CA PHE A 120 11.63 4.59 -8.31
C PHE A 120 11.74 6.04 -7.80
N MET A 121 10.99 6.98 -8.38
CA MET A 121 10.94 8.36 -7.90
C MET A 121 10.42 8.46 -6.46
N THR A 122 9.43 7.64 -6.12
CA THR A 122 8.85 7.62 -4.77
C THR A 122 9.83 7.03 -3.75
N ASP A 123 10.58 6.00 -4.14
CA ASP A 123 11.64 5.40 -3.33
C ASP A 123 12.79 6.39 -3.06
N LEU A 124 13.19 7.17 -4.07
CA LEU A 124 14.17 8.26 -3.92
C LEU A 124 13.73 9.35 -2.94
N ILE A 125 12.42 9.60 -2.86
CA ILE A 125 11.83 10.56 -1.90
C ILE A 125 11.85 9.98 -0.47
N GLY A 126 12.05 8.67 -0.30
CA GLY A 126 11.97 7.98 0.99
C GLY A 126 10.55 7.52 1.35
N ILE A 127 9.64 7.47 0.36
CA ILE A 127 8.32 6.86 0.47
C ILE A 127 8.39 5.48 -0.20
N HIS A 128 7.56 4.53 0.21
CA HIS A 128 7.59 3.21 -0.39
C HIS A 128 7.20 3.20 -1.87
N SER A 129 7.98 2.50 -2.69
CA SER A 129 7.82 2.41 -4.14
C SER A 129 6.43 1.98 -4.62
N ILE A 130 5.71 1.16 -3.83
CA ILE A 130 4.33 0.75 -4.15
C ILE A 130 3.38 1.95 -4.23
N PHE A 131 3.60 2.98 -3.41
CA PHE A 131 2.77 4.18 -3.43
C PHE A 131 2.91 4.95 -4.76
N GLY A 132 4.12 5.04 -5.30
CA GLY A 132 4.37 5.66 -6.60
C GLY A 132 3.61 4.97 -7.73
N ALA A 133 3.74 3.64 -7.78
CA ALA A 133 3.01 2.79 -8.73
C ALA A 133 1.49 2.97 -8.63
N PHE A 134 0.97 3.06 -7.40
CA PHE A 134 -0.46 3.30 -7.15
C PHE A 134 -0.91 4.68 -7.63
N VAL A 135 -0.19 5.75 -7.28
CA VAL A 135 -0.51 7.11 -7.72
C VAL A 135 -0.48 7.21 -9.24
N PHE A 136 0.49 6.57 -9.90
CA PHE A 136 0.50 6.49 -11.36
C PHE A 136 -0.75 5.77 -11.90
N GLY A 137 -1.14 4.64 -11.31
CA GLY A 137 -2.37 3.93 -11.67
C GLY A 137 -3.64 4.80 -11.57
N LEU A 138 -3.72 5.71 -10.59
CA LEU A 138 -4.84 6.66 -10.47
C LEU A 138 -4.91 7.70 -11.60
N THR A 139 -3.81 7.92 -12.32
CA THR A 139 -3.77 8.85 -13.46
C THR A 139 -4.39 8.25 -14.73
N ILE A 140 -4.56 6.93 -14.78
CA ILE A 140 -5.15 6.21 -15.91
C ILE A 140 -6.65 6.53 -15.97
N PRO A 141 -7.18 6.98 -17.12
CA PRO A 141 -8.59 7.33 -17.25
C PRO A 141 -9.49 6.09 -17.08
N LYS A 142 -10.45 6.17 -16.15
CA LYS A 142 -11.45 5.11 -15.90
C LYS A 142 -12.55 5.18 -16.97
N GLY A 143 -12.91 4.04 -17.55
CA GLY A 143 -14.01 3.91 -18.52
C GLY A 143 -13.62 4.02 -20.00
N ASP A 144 -12.32 4.13 -20.31
CA ASP A 144 -11.82 4.01 -21.68
C ASP A 144 -11.42 2.56 -21.99
N GLN A 145 -11.60 2.11 -23.24
CA GLN A 145 -11.20 0.77 -23.70
C GLN A 145 -9.71 0.47 -23.44
N PHE A 146 -8.88 1.50 -23.42
CA PHE A 146 -7.46 1.40 -23.07
C PHE A 146 -7.24 0.83 -21.66
N ALA A 147 -8.01 1.28 -20.67
CA ALA A 147 -7.86 0.82 -19.29
C ALA A 147 -8.32 -0.63 -19.11
N GLU A 148 -9.35 -1.05 -19.83
CA GLU A 148 -9.84 -2.44 -19.84
C GLU A 148 -8.79 -3.39 -20.44
N ARG A 149 -8.29 -3.07 -21.63
CA ARG A 149 -7.24 -3.88 -22.29
C ARG A 149 -5.95 -3.95 -21.48
N LEU A 150 -5.55 -2.82 -20.87
CA LEU A 150 -4.39 -2.76 -19.99
C LEU A 150 -4.59 -3.68 -18.77
N MET A 151 -5.78 -3.66 -18.16
CA MET A 151 -6.11 -4.56 -17.06
C MET A 151 -6.06 -6.02 -17.49
N GLU A 152 -6.73 -6.40 -18.59
CA GLU A 152 -6.75 -7.80 -19.06
C GLU A 152 -5.33 -8.36 -19.27
N ARG A 153 -4.44 -7.58 -19.90
CA ARG A 153 -3.05 -8.00 -20.16
C ARG A 153 -2.20 -8.08 -18.90
N ILE A 154 -2.32 -7.10 -18.01
CA ILE A 154 -1.51 -7.05 -16.80
C ILE A 154 -2.04 -8.02 -15.74
N GLU A 155 -3.35 -8.23 -15.66
CA GLU A 155 -3.98 -9.07 -14.64
C GLU A 155 -3.54 -10.52 -14.76
N ASP A 156 -3.50 -11.09 -15.96
CA ASP A 156 -3.03 -12.45 -16.19
C ASP A 156 -1.56 -12.62 -15.76
N PHE A 157 -0.71 -11.66 -16.11
CA PHE A 157 0.71 -11.68 -15.75
C PHE A 157 0.93 -11.51 -14.24
N VAL A 158 0.21 -10.58 -13.61
CA VAL A 158 0.30 -10.31 -12.17
C VAL A 158 -0.21 -11.50 -11.38
N SER A 159 -1.39 -12.03 -11.74
CA SER A 159 -2.05 -13.11 -11.00
C SER A 159 -1.38 -14.46 -11.23
N GLY A 160 -0.92 -14.72 -12.46
CA GLY A 160 -0.29 -15.98 -12.84
C GLY A 160 1.17 -16.11 -12.40
N LEU A 161 1.92 -15.00 -12.33
CA LEU A 161 3.36 -15.04 -12.06
C LEU A 161 3.78 -14.20 -10.84
N LEU A 162 3.51 -12.90 -10.86
CA LEU A 162 4.08 -11.97 -9.87
C LEU A 162 3.56 -12.21 -8.46
N LEU A 163 2.26 -12.48 -8.32
CA LEU A 163 1.59 -12.68 -7.04
C LEU A 163 2.00 -14.00 -6.36
N PRO A 164 2.04 -15.16 -7.05
CA PRO A 164 2.63 -16.37 -6.50
C PRO A 164 4.10 -16.22 -6.10
N LEU A 165 4.92 -15.57 -6.95
CA LEU A 165 6.34 -15.35 -6.67
C LEU A 165 6.55 -14.45 -5.45
N TYR A 166 5.72 -13.42 -5.31
CA TYR A 166 5.70 -12.53 -4.15
C TYR A 166 5.42 -13.30 -2.85
N PHE A 167 4.37 -14.14 -2.84
CA PHE A 167 4.04 -14.94 -1.65
C PHE A 167 5.11 -15.99 -1.36
N ALA A 168 5.70 -16.61 -2.39
CA ALA A 168 6.81 -17.53 -2.21
C ALA A 168 8.04 -16.84 -1.59
N SER A 169 8.43 -15.67 -2.10
CA SER A 169 9.55 -14.90 -1.56
C SER A 169 9.31 -14.45 -0.12
N SER A 170 8.09 -13.98 0.19
CA SER A 170 7.71 -13.59 1.55
C SER A 170 7.70 -14.79 2.50
N GLY A 171 7.21 -15.95 2.04
CA GLY A 171 7.21 -17.19 2.81
C GLY A 171 8.62 -17.67 3.13
N LEU A 172 9.53 -17.62 2.16
CA LEU A 172 10.91 -18.08 2.33
C LEU A 172 11.72 -17.22 3.33
N LYS A 173 11.39 -15.93 3.45
CA LYS A 173 11.97 -15.03 4.46
C LYS A 173 11.42 -15.28 5.88
N THR A 174 10.35 -16.07 6.01
CA THR A 174 9.70 -16.34 7.29
C THR A 174 10.30 -17.59 7.93
N ASP A 175 11.24 -17.39 8.85
CA ASP A 175 11.82 -18.50 9.63
C ASP A 175 10.95 -18.81 10.86
N VAL A 176 10.05 -19.78 10.71
CA VAL A 176 9.20 -20.28 11.80
C VAL A 176 10.02 -21.12 12.79
N ALA A 177 11.19 -21.65 12.39
CA ALA A 177 12.03 -22.49 13.22
C ALA A 177 12.76 -21.72 14.34
N THR A 178 12.82 -20.38 14.22
CA THR A 178 13.30 -19.48 15.28
C THR A 178 12.38 -19.39 16.50
N ILE A 179 11.10 -19.74 16.38
CA ILE A 179 10.13 -19.69 17.49
C ILE A 179 10.21 -20.99 18.29
N ARG A 180 11.19 -21.07 19.20
CA ARG A 180 11.35 -22.20 20.12
C ARG A 180 10.89 -21.82 21.53
N GLY A 181 10.10 -22.71 22.16
CA GLY A 181 9.64 -22.60 23.55
C GLY A 181 8.21 -22.05 23.72
N GLY A 182 7.50 -22.56 24.74
CA GLY A 182 6.10 -22.20 25.02
C GLY A 182 5.89 -20.72 25.37
N ARG A 183 6.91 -20.04 25.90
CA ARG A 183 6.87 -18.60 26.19
C ARG A 183 6.87 -17.73 24.93
N SER A 184 7.65 -18.12 23.91
CA SER A 184 7.70 -17.45 22.61
C SER A 184 6.40 -17.62 21.83
N TRP A 185 5.82 -18.83 21.87
CA TRP A 185 4.49 -19.10 21.33
C TRP A 185 3.39 -18.34 22.06
N GLY A 186 3.43 -18.28 23.40
CA GLY A 186 2.47 -17.52 24.20
C GLY A 186 2.50 -16.01 23.89
N LEU A 187 3.69 -15.43 23.77
CA LEU A 187 3.86 -14.02 23.37
C LEU A 187 3.39 -13.77 21.94
N LEU A 188 3.66 -14.69 21.01
CA LEU A 188 3.20 -14.58 19.62
C LEU A 188 1.68 -14.57 19.53
N VAL A 189 1.02 -15.55 20.16
CA VAL A 189 -0.44 -15.63 20.21
C VAL A 189 -1.02 -14.38 20.85
N LEU A 190 -0.47 -13.94 21.98
CA LEU A 190 -0.93 -12.73 22.67
C LEU A 190 -0.83 -11.49 21.78
N VAL A 191 0.30 -11.26 21.12
CA VAL A 191 0.49 -10.12 20.22
C VAL A 191 -0.47 -10.19 19.03
N ILE A 192 -0.66 -11.36 18.42
CA ILE A 192 -1.59 -11.55 17.30
C ILE A 192 -3.03 -11.28 17.76
N THR A 193 -3.47 -11.89 18.87
CA THR A 193 -4.83 -11.73 19.38
C THR A 193 -5.09 -10.28 19.77
N THR A 194 -4.17 -9.61 20.47
CA THR A 194 -4.34 -8.20 20.85
C THR A 194 -4.34 -7.28 19.63
N ALA A 195 -3.48 -7.52 18.63
CA ALA A 195 -3.47 -6.73 17.40
C ALA A 195 -4.74 -6.92 16.57
N CYS A 196 -5.22 -8.16 16.43
CA CYS A 196 -6.45 -8.45 15.69
C CYS A 196 -7.69 -7.93 16.42
N ALA A 197 -7.82 -8.20 17.71
CA ALA A 197 -8.95 -7.72 18.51
C ALA A 197 -8.97 -6.19 18.55
N GLY A 198 -7.82 -5.53 18.78
CA GLY A 198 -7.73 -4.08 18.84
C GLY A 198 -8.19 -3.41 17.54
N LYS A 199 -7.75 -3.92 16.38
CA LYS A 199 -8.19 -3.40 15.09
C LYS A 199 -9.66 -3.67 14.83
N ILE A 200 -10.09 -4.93 14.90
CA ILE A 200 -11.47 -5.32 14.56
C ILE A 200 -12.46 -4.59 15.46
N ILE A 201 -12.23 -4.58 16.77
CA ILE A 201 -13.11 -3.91 17.73
C ILE A 201 -13.06 -2.39 17.52
N GLY A 202 -11.87 -1.81 17.35
CA GLY A 202 -11.74 -0.37 17.12
C GLY A 202 -12.49 0.11 15.87
N THR A 203 -12.31 -0.59 14.75
CA THR A 203 -13.03 -0.28 13.51
C THR A 203 -14.52 -0.57 13.60
N PHE A 204 -14.92 -1.63 14.31
CA PHE A 204 -16.32 -1.97 14.51
C PHE A 204 -17.04 -0.89 15.34
N VAL A 205 -16.42 -0.44 16.44
CA VAL A 205 -16.99 0.62 17.29
C VAL A 205 -17.13 1.92 16.51
N VAL A 206 -16.10 2.33 15.77
CA VAL A 206 -16.16 3.57 14.95
C VAL A 206 -17.20 3.44 13.83
N ALA A 207 -17.26 2.30 13.14
CA ALA A 207 -18.26 2.07 12.09
C ALA A 207 -19.70 2.06 12.63
N MET A 208 -19.91 1.48 13.82
CA MET A 208 -21.20 1.52 14.52
C MET A 208 -21.57 2.94 14.97
N MET A 209 -20.60 3.75 15.43
CA MET A 209 -20.82 5.17 15.75
C MET A 209 -21.20 6.00 14.51
N LEU A 210 -20.71 5.61 13.33
CA LEU A 210 -21.07 6.18 12.04
C LEU A 210 -22.38 5.61 11.47
N MET A 211 -23.15 4.84 12.26
CA MET A 211 -24.41 4.21 11.89
C MET A 211 -24.33 3.23 10.70
N ILE A 212 -23.17 2.60 10.49
CA ILE A 212 -23.01 1.52 9.51
C ILE A 212 -23.64 0.23 10.09
N PRO A 213 -24.41 -0.55 9.30
CA PRO A 213 -25.05 -1.76 9.79
C PRO A 213 -24.02 -2.78 10.31
N ALA A 214 -24.35 -3.46 11.41
CA ALA A 214 -23.40 -4.29 12.17
C ALA A 214 -22.67 -5.37 11.32
N ARG A 215 -23.32 -5.93 10.29
CA ARG A 215 -22.70 -6.90 9.38
C ARG A 215 -21.61 -6.26 8.52
N GLU A 216 -21.84 -5.04 8.05
CA GLU A 216 -20.87 -4.27 7.27
C GLU A 216 -19.74 -3.75 8.15
N SER A 217 -20.06 -3.28 9.36
CA SER A 217 -19.07 -2.86 10.37
C SER A 217 -18.10 -3.99 10.75
N LEU A 218 -18.61 -5.23 10.89
CA LEU A 218 -17.77 -6.39 11.15
C LEU A 218 -16.91 -6.75 9.93
N THR A 219 -17.50 -6.72 8.74
CA THR A 219 -16.78 -6.97 7.48
C THR A 219 -15.65 -5.97 7.28
N LEU A 220 -15.91 -4.69 7.54
CA LEU A 220 -14.93 -3.62 7.47
C LEU A 220 -13.81 -3.80 8.50
N GLY A 221 -14.13 -4.27 9.70
CA GLY A 221 -13.10 -4.57 10.70
C GLY A 221 -12.21 -5.75 10.37
N VAL A 222 -12.77 -6.81 9.74
CA VAL A 222 -11.98 -7.93 9.22
C VAL A 222 -11.10 -7.49 8.06
N LEU A 223 -11.63 -6.68 7.13
CA LEU A 223 -10.87 -6.10 6.02
C LEU A 223 -9.73 -5.19 6.51
N MET A 224 -9.95 -4.39 7.54
CA MET A 224 -8.90 -3.56 8.14
C MET A 224 -7.82 -4.37 8.87
N ASN A 225 -8.02 -5.66 9.10
CA ASN A 225 -7.00 -6.54 9.67
C ASN A 225 -5.95 -6.98 8.65
N THR A 226 -6.11 -6.69 7.35
CA THR A 226 -5.14 -7.10 6.32
C THR A 226 -3.75 -6.50 6.60
N LYS A 227 -2.83 -7.36 6.99
CA LYS A 227 -1.42 -7.05 7.20
C LYS A 227 -0.62 -7.33 5.92
N GLY A 228 0.52 -6.66 5.76
CA GLY A 228 1.35 -6.81 4.55
C GLY A 228 2.77 -6.30 4.74
N LEU A 229 3.52 -6.20 3.63
CA LEU A 229 4.97 -5.94 3.62
C LEU A 229 5.43 -4.66 4.29
N VAL A 230 4.60 -3.61 4.30
CA VAL A 230 4.96 -2.33 4.94
C VAL A 230 5.24 -2.51 6.43
N GLU A 231 4.53 -3.43 7.10
CA GLU A 231 4.77 -3.77 8.51
C GLU A 231 6.15 -4.41 8.72
N LEU A 232 6.57 -5.29 7.82
CA LEU A 232 7.90 -5.93 7.87
C LEU A 232 9.03 -4.92 7.63
N ILE A 233 8.82 -3.91 6.78
CA ILE A 233 9.80 -2.85 6.54
C ILE A 233 9.94 -1.97 7.79
N VAL A 234 8.83 -1.53 8.38
CA VAL A 234 8.85 -0.76 9.63
C VAL A 234 9.50 -1.56 10.76
N LEU A 235 9.22 -2.86 10.85
CA LEU A 235 9.85 -3.75 11.83
C LEU A 235 11.35 -3.94 11.55
N ASN A 236 11.78 -4.05 10.30
CA ASN A 236 13.19 -4.17 9.93
C ASN A 236 13.97 -2.87 10.20
N ILE A 237 13.42 -1.70 9.83
CA ILE A 237 14.03 -0.40 10.14
C ILE A 237 14.14 -0.21 11.66
N GLY A 238 13.13 -0.64 12.41
CA GLY A 238 13.16 -0.63 13.87
C GLY A 238 14.15 -1.62 14.49
N LYS A 239 14.46 -2.72 13.80
CA LYS A 239 15.44 -3.74 14.23
C LYS A 239 16.88 -3.31 13.93
N GLU A 240 17.13 -2.64 12.81
CA GLU A 240 18.46 -2.15 12.43
C GLU A 240 18.95 -0.95 13.25
N LYS A 241 18.02 -0.22 13.89
CA LYS A 241 18.35 0.91 14.79
C LYS A 241 18.60 0.51 16.26
N LYS A 242 18.73 -0.79 16.55
CA LYS A 242 19.03 -1.31 17.89
C LYS A 242 20.30 -2.13 17.85
#